data_AF-A0AAV7XNQ6-F1
#
_entry.id   AF-A0AAV7XNQ6-F1
#
_cell.length_a   1.000
_cell.length_b   1.000
_cell.length_c   1.000
_cell.angle_alpha   90.00
_cell.angle_beta   90.00
_cell.angle_gamma   90.00
#
_symmetry.space_group_name_H-M   'P 1'
#
loop_
_entity.id
_entity.type
_entity.pdbx_description
1 polymer ?
#
loop_
_entity_poly.entity_id
_entity_poly.type
_entity_poly.pdbx_seq_one_letter_code
_entity_poly.pdbx_strand_id
1 'polypeptide(L)'
;MQVVSPPRRGPAPTGYTGRVGWLPRPVAQIMRGWVHQRGYPIINVYRNLETGVVTINQRRFLAVAGAGGSVACNATTSAWWIPSPSSAGGAAPAADTVFWVPPTCANITLPVKVARDDWLVLNSGLIGLYRVRYDARTLTQLSKLPRAAWLQMAPVTRLQLVSDSLDLARLGRAPYQTVLRMLSLLGRDPNPMVWRAALPHLIMLQRQLRTRRDGVALRSWLQDLVSPHAPSIGFTTRPQDTPNQASLRVKVTTLACLADHAVCQRKAKKALKQFMAGNTDAM
;
A
#
# COMPACT_ATOMS: atom_id res chain seq x y z
N MET A 1 23.20 44.62 26.32
CA MET A 1 22.28 43.70 25.61
C MET A 1 22.99 43.21 24.36
N GLN A 2 23.50 41.99 24.36
CA GLN A 2 24.05 41.36 23.14
C GLN A 2 22.89 40.87 22.28
N VAL A 3 22.78 41.42 21.07
CA VAL A 3 21.83 40.95 20.06
C VAL A 3 22.34 39.61 19.53
N VAL A 4 21.68 38.53 19.94
CA VAL A 4 21.94 37.18 19.41
C VAL A 4 21.33 37.11 18.02
N SER A 5 22.18 37.13 17.00
CA SER A 5 21.77 36.88 15.62
C SER A 5 21.16 35.47 15.48
N PRO A 6 20.06 35.32 14.73
CA PRO A 6 19.47 34.00 14.50
C PRO A 6 20.44 33.11 13.69
N PRO A 7 20.46 31.79 13.93
CA PRO A 7 21.35 30.89 13.22
C PRO A 7 21.07 30.93 11.71
N ARG A 8 22.13 31.10 10.92
CA ARG A 8 22.07 31.02 9.45
C ARG A 8 21.43 29.68 9.06
N ARG A 9 20.31 29.73 8.34
CA ARG A 9 19.70 28.55 7.73
C ARG A 9 20.68 28.01 6.69
N GLY A 10 21.33 26.89 7.01
CA GLY A 10 22.07 26.11 6.01
C GLY A 10 21.14 25.65 4.89
N PRO A 11 21.69 25.25 3.72
CA PRO A 11 20.89 24.70 2.64
C PRO A 11 20.05 23.52 3.16
N ALA A 12 18.79 23.44 2.71
CA ALA A 12 17.92 22.31 3.05
C ALA A 12 18.64 21.00 2.68
N PRO A 13 18.59 19.96 3.53
CA PRO A 13 19.26 18.71 3.24
C PRO A 13 18.70 18.12 1.94
N THR A 14 19.54 18.10 0.91
CA THR A 14 19.24 17.47 -0.38
C THR A 14 19.56 15.98 -0.24
N GLY A 15 18.63 15.10 -0.60
CA GLY A 15 18.96 13.68 -0.69
C GLY A 15 19.90 13.41 -1.86
N TYR A 16 20.47 12.21 -1.89
CA TYR A 16 21.53 11.88 -2.83
C TYR A 16 20.96 11.06 -3.99
N THR A 17 21.12 11.57 -5.21
CA THR A 17 20.85 10.81 -6.44
C THR A 17 22.14 10.16 -6.91
N GLY A 18 22.14 8.84 -7.07
CA GLY A 18 23.25 8.09 -7.64
C GLY A 18 22.78 7.11 -8.70
N ARG A 19 23.70 6.71 -9.59
CA ARG A 19 23.48 5.59 -10.50
C ARG A 19 23.38 4.27 -9.71
N VAL A 20 22.72 3.25 -10.25
CA VAL A 20 22.78 1.88 -9.71
C VAL A 20 24.25 1.47 -9.55
N GLY A 21 24.61 1.02 -8.35
CA GLY A 21 26.00 0.73 -7.94
C GLY A 21 26.67 1.80 -7.07
N TRP A 22 26.13 3.03 -7.01
CA TRP A 22 26.65 4.07 -6.13
C TRP A 22 25.95 4.04 -4.75
N LEU A 23 26.74 4.06 -3.68
CA LEU A 23 26.27 4.14 -2.30
C LEU A 23 26.61 5.52 -1.70
N PRO A 24 25.69 6.16 -0.97
CA PRO A 24 25.93 7.49 -0.39
C PRO A 24 26.96 7.47 0.75
N ARG A 25 27.23 6.30 1.32
CA ARG A 25 28.14 6.04 2.44
C ARG A 25 28.66 4.60 2.38
N PRO A 26 29.74 4.26 3.10
CA PRO A 26 30.16 2.88 3.28
C PRO A 26 29.03 1.99 3.80
N VAL A 27 28.95 0.75 3.33
CA VAL A 27 27.89 -0.22 3.68
C VAL A 27 27.68 -0.31 5.18
N ALA A 28 28.76 -0.39 5.97
CA ALA A 28 28.69 -0.44 7.43
C ALA A 28 27.95 0.76 8.04
N GLN A 29 28.11 1.97 7.48
CA GLN A 29 27.42 3.17 7.97
C GLN A 29 25.94 3.18 7.57
N ILE A 30 25.60 2.72 6.36
CA ILE A 30 24.21 2.56 5.90
C ILE A 30 23.49 1.54 6.79
N MET A 31 24.10 0.37 6.97
CA MET A 31 23.49 -0.75 7.67
C MET A 31 23.40 -0.57 9.19
N ARG A 32 24.24 0.30 9.79
CA ARG A 32 24.23 0.55 11.24
C ARG A 32 22.82 0.84 11.78
N GLY A 33 22.04 1.66 11.08
CA GLY A 33 20.67 1.97 11.48
C GLY A 33 19.71 0.78 11.34
N TRP A 34 19.89 -0.03 10.32
CA TRP A 34 19.03 -1.20 10.04
C TRP A 34 19.27 -2.37 10.98
N VAL A 35 20.51 -2.55 11.47
CA VAL A 35 20.88 -3.70 12.32
C VAL A 35 20.87 -3.38 13.81
N HIS A 36 21.10 -2.13 14.22
CA HIS A 36 21.18 -1.75 15.64
C HIS A 36 19.96 -0.98 16.17
N GLN A 37 19.02 -0.57 15.31
CA GLN A 37 17.81 0.14 15.74
C GLN A 37 16.59 -0.76 15.58
N ARG A 38 15.72 -0.79 16.60
CA ARG A 38 14.44 -1.52 16.53
C ARG A 38 13.45 -0.80 15.62
N GLY A 39 12.65 -1.60 14.92
CA GLY A 39 11.61 -1.14 14.00
C GLY A 39 12.16 -0.78 12.62
N TYR A 40 11.34 -0.07 11.84
CA TYR A 40 11.66 0.32 10.47
C TYR A 40 10.96 1.65 10.13
N PRO A 41 11.38 2.37 9.07
CA PRO A 41 10.84 3.67 8.78
C PRO A 41 9.47 3.63 8.07
N ILE A 42 8.76 4.74 8.22
CA ILE A 42 7.72 5.20 7.32
C ILE A 42 8.17 6.50 6.65
N ILE A 43 7.99 6.59 5.33
CA ILE A 43 8.17 7.80 4.55
C ILE A 43 6.82 8.50 4.41
N ASN A 44 6.74 9.74 4.89
CA ASN A 44 5.60 10.61 4.65
C ASN A 44 5.85 11.41 3.37
N VAL A 45 4.91 11.38 2.45
CA VAL A 45 4.98 12.05 1.15
C VAL A 45 4.00 13.21 1.14
N TYR A 46 4.50 14.40 0.84
CA TYR A 46 3.72 15.61 0.67
C TYR A 46 3.92 16.15 -0.73
N ARG A 47 2.82 16.42 -1.43
CA ARG A 47 2.85 16.90 -2.80
C ARG A 47 2.12 18.22 -2.92
N ASN A 48 2.82 19.22 -3.45
CA ASN A 48 2.19 20.45 -3.91
C ASN A 48 1.61 20.20 -5.32
N LEU A 49 0.29 20.25 -5.46
CA LEU A 49 -0.40 19.99 -6.73
C LEU A 49 -0.32 21.16 -7.74
N GLU A 50 0.04 22.36 -7.28
CA GLU A 50 0.20 23.55 -8.14
C GLU A 50 1.60 23.58 -8.74
N THR A 51 2.63 23.37 -7.91
CA THR A 51 4.03 23.43 -8.35
C THR A 51 4.59 22.08 -8.81
N GLY A 52 3.88 20.99 -8.51
CA GLY A 52 4.33 19.62 -8.75
C GLY A 52 5.45 19.16 -7.82
N VAL A 53 5.88 19.99 -6.86
CA VAL A 53 6.99 19.70 -5.95
C VAL A 53 6.58 18.63 -4.94
N VAL A 54 7.45 17.63 -4.78
CA VAL A 54 7.28 16.54 -3.83
C VAL A 54 8.32 16.67 -2.73
N THR A 55 7.86 16.64 -1.48
CA THR A 55 8.71 16.60 -0.30
C THR A 55 8.41 15.36 0.51
N ILE A 56 9.45 14.80 1.13
CA ILE A 56 9.34 13.63 1.97
C ILE A 56 9.98 13.86 3.33
N ASN A 57 9.53 13.14 4.33
CA ASN A 57 10.31 12.95 5.56
C ASN A 57 10.15 11.53 6.08
N GLN A 58 11.14 11.08 6.84
CA GLN A 58 11.11 9.78 7.46
C GLN A 58 10.76 9.88 8.95
N ARG A 59 10.06 8.86 9.45
CA ARG A 59 9.78 8.65 10.88
C ARG A 59 9.89 7.16 11.18
N ARG A 60 10.10 6.78 12.44
CA ARG A 60 9.91 5.38 12.86
C ARG A 60 8.44 5.00 12.72
N PHE A 61 8.17 3.89 12.05
CA PHE A 61 6.84 3.29 12.02
C PHE A 61 6.57 2.55 13.35
N LEU A 62 5.42 2.84 13.97
CA LEU A 62 4.89 2.10 15.10
C LEU A 62 3.46 1.70 14.80
N ALA A 63 3.13 0.43 15.03
CA ALA A 63 1.77 -0.10 14.92
C ALA A 63 0.91 0.24 16.15
N VAL A 64 0.92 1.51 16.56
CA VAL A 64 0.11 2.05 17.66
C VAL A 64 -1.01 2.89 17.06
N ALA A 65 -2.25 2.57 17.46
CA ALA A 65 -3.45 3.25 17.01
C ALA A 65 -3.52 4.70 17.53
N GLY A 66 -4.09 5.59 16.72
CA GLY A 66 -4.26 7.01 17.04
C GLY A 66 -3.28 7.91 16.32
N ALA A 67 -3.68 9.18 16.13
CA ALA A 67 -2.92 10.18 15.39
C ALA A 67 -1.53 10.50 16.02
N GLY A 68 -1.35 10.18 17.31
CA GLY A 68 -0.13 10.44 18.08
C GLY A 68 0.94 9.34 18.02
N GLY A 69 0.74 8.25 17.28
CA GLY A 69 1.66 7.09 17.31
C GLY A 69 3.00 7.25 16.57
N SER A 70 3.47 8.47 16.34
CA SER A 70 4.84 8.71 15.85
C SER A 70 5.72 9.10 17.03
N VAL A 71 6.76 8.30 17.31
CA VAL A 71 7.86 8.76 18.17
C VAL A 71 8.42 10.07 17.59
N ALA A 72 8.79 11.00 18.46
CA ALA A 72 9.59 12.15 18.05
C ALA A 72 10.80 11.67 17.23
N CYS A 73 11.02 12.26 16.07
CA CYS A 73 12.12 11.83 15.23
C CYS A 73 13.44 12.28 15.85
N ASN A 74 14.34 11.33 15.97
CA ASN A 74 15.73 11.51 16.32
C ASN A 74 16.59 10.91 15.20
N ALA A 75 17.45 11.74 14.60
CA ALA A 75 18.29 11.36 13.47
C ALA A 75 19.29 10.24 13.78
N THR A 76 19.70 10.06 15.05
CA THR A 76 20.68 9.03 15.44
C THR A 76 20.02 7.73 15.90
N THR A 77 18.81 7.81 16.47
CA THR A 77 18.15 6.65 17.10
C THR A 77 16.85 6.22 16.44
N SER A 78 16.38 6.90 15.39
CA SER A 78 15.12 6.60 14.70
C SER A 78 15.05 7.07 13.24
N ALA A 79 16.21 7.15 12.58
CA ALA A 79 16.33 7.48 11.16
C ALA A 79 17.35 6.56 10.46
N TRP A 80 17.12 6.32 9.18
CA TRP A 80 17.85 5.35 8.37
C TRP A 80 18.35 5.97 7.06
N TRP A 81 19.40 5.40 6.50
CA TRP A 81 19.71 5.53 5.08
C TRP A 81 18.74 4.65 4.29
N ILE A 82 17.84 5.24 3.51
CA ILE A 82 16.76 4.52 2.83
C ILE A 82 16.93 4.64 1.32
N PRO A 83 17.06 3.53 0.58
CA PRO A 83 16.95 3.56 -0.88
C PRO A 83 15.48 3.73 -1.25
N SER A 84 15.15 4.81 -1.95
CA SER A 84 13.78 5.15 -2.34
C SER A 84 13.67 5.27 -3.86
N PRO A 85 13.45 4.15 -4.57
CA PRO A 85 13.04 4.23 -5.96
C PRO A 85 11.63 4.83 -6.05
N SER A 86 11.41 5.73 -7.00
CA SER A 86 10.12 6.36 -7.26
C SER A 86 9.66 6.08 -8.68
N SER A 87 8.37 5.79 -8.87
CA SER A 87 7.73 5.76 -10.19
C SER A 87 6.74 6.91 -10.27
N ALA A 88 6.87 7.73 -11.30
CA ALA A 88 5.95 8.82 -11.62
C ALA A 88 5.36 8.58 -13.02
N GLY A 89 4.05 8.73 -13.14
CA GLY A 89 3.33 8.67 -14.42
C GLY A 89 3.46 7.41 -15.25
N GLY A 90 3.52 6.25 -14.61
CA GLY A 90 3.56 4.96 -15.31
C GLY A 90 4.89 4.63 -15.95
N ALA A 91 5.84 5.57 -15.97
CA ALA A 91 7.23 5.24 -16.23
C ALA A 91 7.74 4.36 -15.08
N ALA A 92 8.26 3.18 -15.43
CA ALA A 92 9.14 2.46 -14.52
C ALA A 92 10.23 3.45 -14.05
N PRO A 93 10.69 3.38 -12.79
CA PRO A 93 11.87 4.14 -12.40
C PRO A 93 12.93 3.88 -13.47
N ALA A 94 13.57 4.93 -13.99
CA ALA A 94 14.71 4.72 -14.88
C ALA A 94 15.62 3.72 -14.18
N ALA A 95 15.88 2.57 -14.83
CA ALA A 95 16.42 1.37 -14.21
C ALA A 95 17.70 1.62 -13.40
N ASP A 96 18.34 2.77 -13.65
CA ASP A 96 19.66 3.14 -13.18
C ASP A 96 19.66 4.22 -12.09
N THR A 97 18.54 4.66 -11.52
CA THR A 97 18.56 5.73 -10.47
C THR A 97 17.83 5.36 -9.19
N VAL A 98 18.59 5.36 -8.08
CA VAL A 98 18.05 5.21 -6.72
C VAL A 98 18.29 6.51 -5.97
N PHE A 99 17.22 7.09 -5.44
CA PHE A 99 17.32 8.22 -4.53
C PHE A 99 17.57 7.72 -3.11
N TRP A 100 18.63 8.20 -2.47
CA TRP A 100 18.95 7.86 -1.09
C TRP A 100 18.46 8.95 -0.14
N VAL A 101 17.55 8.56 0.75
CA VAL A 101 17.07 9.40 1.86
C VAL A 101 18.10 9.32 2.98
N PRO A 102 18.77 10.42 3.36
CA PRO A 102 19.67 10.44 4.52
C PRO A 102 18.92 10.31 5.84
N PRO A 103 19.57 9.82 6.91
CA PRO A 103 19.01 9.71 8.25
C PRO A 103 18.81 11.09 8.88
N THR A 104 17.74 11.78 8.48
CA THR A 104 17.36 13.10 8.96
C THR A 104 15.87 13.17 9.22
N CYS A 105 15.49 14.07 10.13
CA CYS A 105 14.10 14.37 10.46
C CYS A 105 13.54 15.53 9.63
N ALA A 106 14.39 16.20 8.85
CA ALA A 106 14.01 17.31 7.98
C ALA A 106 13.19 16.82 6.78
N ASN A 107 12.42 17.75 6.21
CA ASN A 107 11.81 17.53 4.90
C ASN A 107 12.91 17.56 3.83
N ILE A 108 12.84 16.61 2.91
CA ILE A 108 13.73 16.48 1.76
C ILE A 108 12.88 16.62 0.51
N THR A 109 13.28 17.51 -0.39
CA THR A 109 12.64 17.63 -1.70
C THR A 109 13.15 16.53 -2.61
N LEU A 110 12.23 15.77 -3.20
CA LEU A 110 12.60 14.79 -4.22
C LEU A 110 12.98 15.50 -5.51
N PRO A 111 13.97 15.00 -6.26
CA PRO A 111 14.40 15.54 -7.55
C PRO A 111 13.43 15.12 -8.67
N VAL A 112 12.13 15.29 -8.43
CA VAL A 112 11.05 14.99 -9.37
C VAL A 112 10.00 16.08 -9.26
N LYS A 113 9.42 16.46 -10.41
CA LYS A 113 8.20 17.24 -10.46
C LYS A 113 7.12 16.38 -11.08
N VAL A 114 5.98 16.28 -10.40
CA VAL A 114 4.86 15.44 -10.83
C VAL A 114 3.72 16.36 -11.25
N ALA A 115 3.34 16.31 -12.54
CA ALA A 115 2.28 17.15 -13.10
C ALA A 115 0.94 16.86 -12.41
N ARG A 116 0.11 17.88 -12.20
CA ARG A 116 -1.11 17.82 -11.35
C ARG A 116 -1.94 16.54 -11.51
N ASP A 117 -2.24 16.14 -12.74
CA ASP A 117 -3.11 15.00 -13.05
C ASP A 117 -2.38 13.66 -13.15
N ASP A 118 -1.07 13.69 -12.94
CA ASP A 118 -0.21 12.54 -12.92
C ASP A 118 -0.07 11.94 -11.51
N TRP A 119 0.41 10.71 -11.41
CA TRP A 119 0.52 9.97 -10.14
C TRP A 119 1.97 9.67 -9.77
N LEU A 120 2.21 9.51 -8.46
CA LEU A 120 3.49 9.15 -7.89
C LEU A 120 3.31 8.00 -6.91
N VAL A 121 4.11 6.96 -7.06
CA VAL A 121 4.25 5.89 -6.07
C VAL A 121 5.72 5.74 -5.69
N LEU A 122 6.02 5.95 -4.40
CA LEU A 122 7.34 5.67 -3.83
C LEU A 122 7.48 4.20 -3.47
N ASN A 123 8.74 3.77 -3.41
CA ASN A 123 9.12 2.38 -3.20
C ASN A 123 8.58 1.45 -4.29
N SER A 124 8.48 1.93 -5.53
CA SER A 124 8.04 1.08 -6.64
C SER A 124 8.95 -0.15 -6.75
N GLY A 125 8.35 -1.34 -6.88
CA GLY A 125 9.07 -2.61 -6.82
C GLY A 125 9.22 -3.19 -5.41
N LEU A 126 8.83 -2.46 -4.35
CA LEU A 126 9.01 -2.85 -2.94
C LEU A 126 10.47 -3.19 -2.61
N ILE A 127 11.40 -2.40 -3.13
CA ILE A 127 12.85 -2.65 -3.02
C ILE A 127 13.37 -2.30 -1.61
N GLY A 128 12.81 -1.26 -0.98
CA GLY A 128 13.21 -0.85 0.36
C GLY A 128 12.27 -1.35 1.46
N LEU A 129 12.84 -1.60 2.64
CA LEU A 129 12.12 -2.00 3.84
C LEU A 129 11.52 -0.78 4.56
N TYR A 130 10.45 -0.21 4.01
CA TYR A 130 9.74 0.91 4.62
C TYR A 130 8.30 1.01 4.13
N ARG A 131 7.45 1.65 4.93
CA ARG A 131 6.08 2.01 4.51
C ARG A 131 6.03 3.38 3.89
N VAL A 132 5.02 3.63 3.08
CA VAL A 132 4.76 4.95 2.50
C VAL A 132 3.40 5.47 2.97
N ARG A 133 3.37 6.68 3.54
CA ARG A 133 2.15 7.43 3.79
C ARG A 133 2.08 8.62 2.86
N TYR A 134 1.06 8.65 2.01
CA TYR A 134 0.74 9.81 1.19
C TYR A 134 -0.12 10.80 1.98
N ASP A 135 0.06 12.09 1.72
CA ASP A 135 -0.89 13.12 2.18
C ASP A 135 -2.30 12.88 1.62
N ALA A 136 -3.30 13.52 2.22
CA ALA A 136 -4.70 13.28 1.88
C ALA A 136 -5.03 13.60 0.40
N ARG A 137 -4.37 14.61 -0.18
CA ARG A 137 -4.60 15.03 -1.57
C ARG A 137 -4.05 13.98 -2.54
N THR A 138 -2.82 13.54 -2.33
CA THR A 138 -2.14 12.52 -3.14
C THR A 138 -2.84 11.17 -3.00
N LEU A 139 -3.21 10.76 -1.78
CA LEU A 139 -3.98 9.53 -1.56
C LEU A 139 -5.33 9.57 -2.28
N THR A 140 -5.99 10.73 -2.30
CA THR A 140 -7.26 10.89 -3.03
C THR A 140 -7.07 10.74 -4.54
N GLN A 141 -5.97 11.26 -5.10
CA GLN A 141 -5.64 11.05 -6.52
C GLN A 141 -5.38 9.56 -6.82
N LEU A 142 -4.58 8.89 -6.00
CA LEU A 142 -4.32 7.45 -6.13
C LEU A 142 -5.60 6.61 -6.04
N SER A 143 -6.57 7.03 -5.22
CA SER A 143 -7.87 6.36 -5.09
C SER A 143 -8.77 6.47 -6.32
N LYS A 144 -8.42 7.35 -7.28
CA LYS A 144 -9.20 7.64 -8.49
C LYS A 144 -8.47 7.26 -9.78
N LEU A 145 -7.39 6.48 -9.67
CA LEU A 145 -6.62 6.09 -10.85
C LEU A 145 -7.49 5.36 -11.88
N PRO A 146 -7.36 5.68 -13.17
CA PRO A 146 -7.91 4.86 -14.23
C PRO A 146 -7.37 3.43 -14.12
N ARG A 147 -8.18 2.43 -14.49
CA ARG A 147 -7.78 1.02 -14.46
C ARG A 147 -6.48 0.79 -15.24
N ALA A 148 -6.33 1.43 -16.41
CA ALA A 148 -5.13 1.31 -17.22
C ALA A 148 -3.87 1.76 -16.43
N ALA A 149 -3.94 2.89 -15.74
CA ALA A 149 -2.86 3.40 -14.90
C ALA A 149 -2.58 2.47 -13.70
N TRP A 150 -3.61 1.93 -13.06
CA TRP A 150 -3.45 0.92 -12.00
C TRP A 150 -2.69 -0.31 -12.51
N LEU A 151 -3.08 -0.85 -13.67
CA LEU A 151 -2.49 -2.06 -14.24
C LEU A 151 -1.10 -1.84 -14.84
N GLN A 152 -0.70 -0.60 -15.16
CA GLN A 152 0.68 -0.26 -15.53
C GLN A 152 1.66 -0.47 -14.37
N MET A 153 1.19 -0.39 -13.12
CA MET A 153 2.05 -0.66 -11.97
C MET A 153 2.35 -2.16 -11.83
N ALA A 154 3.61 -2.47 -11.56
CA ALA A 154 4.03 -3.82 -11.19
C ALA A 154 3.15 -4.36 -10.04
N PRO A 155 2.77 -5.65 -10.04
CA PRO A 155 1.92 -6.21 -9.00
C PRO A 155 2.44 -5.97 -7.57
N VAL A 156 3.75 -6.01 -7.37
CA VAL A 156 4.38 -5.76 -6.06
C VAL A 156 4.20 -4.32 -5.58
N THR A 157 4.21 -3.33 -6.50
CA THR A 157 3.94 -1.92 -6.19
C THR A 157 2.48 -1.72 -5.76
N ARG A 158 1.54 -2.36 -6.47
CA ARG A 158 0.12 -2.34 -6.10
C ARG A 158 -0.12 -3.02 -4.75
N LEU A 159 0.52 -4.16 -4.51
CA LEU A 159 0.49 -4.86 -3.22
C LEU A 159 0.92 -3.94 -2.09
N GLN A 160 2.05 -3.23 -2.25
CA GLN A 160 2.52 -2.30 -1.24
C GLN A 160 1.50 -1.19 -0.99
N LEU A 161 1.00 -0.56 -2.04
CA LEU A 161 0.04 0.55 -1.92
C LEU A 161 -1.21 0.13 -1.14
N VAL A 162 -1.71 -1.07 -1.41
CA VAL A 162 -2.84 -1.70 -0.69
C VAL A 162 -2.50 -1.97 0.77
N SER A 163 -1.37 -2.65 1.01
CA SER A 163 -0.92 -3.05 2.35
C SER A 163 -0.69 -1.84 3.26
N ASP A 164 0.09 -0.87 2.79
CA ASP A 164 0.41 0.35 3.55
C ASP A 164 -0.83 1.18 3.83
N SER A 165 -1.70 1.36 2.83
CA SER A 165 -2.93 2.15 3.02
C SER A 165 -3.88 1.52 4.04
N LEU A 166 -4.03 0.19 4.01
CA LEU A 166 -4.89 -0.54 4.94
C LEU A 166 -4.35 -0.53 6.37
N ASP A 167 -3.04 -0.73 6.55
CA ASP A 167 -2.40 -0.63 7.85
C ASP A 167 -2.50 0.80 8.41
N LEU A 168 -2.26 1.81 7.57
CA LEU A 168 -2.39 3.21 7.98
C LEU A 168 -3.83 3.57 8.33
N ALA A 169 -4.82 3.07 7.57
CA ALA A 169 -6.23 3.29 7.89
C ALA A 169 -6.61 2.67 9.24
N ARG A 170 -6.16 1.43 9.48
CA ARG A 170 -6.38 0.72 10.75
C ARG A 170 -5.79 1.48 11.94
N LEU A 171 -4.66 2.16 11.75
CA LEU A 171 -4.00 2.95 12.78
C LEU A 171 -4.59 4.38 12.91
N GLY A 172 -5.59 4.76 12.10
CA GLY A 172 -6.16 6.11 12.09
C GLY A 172 -5.27 7.16 11.42
N ARG A 173 -4.31 6.74 10.58
CA ARG A 173 -3.34 7.59 9.87
C ARG A 173 -3.67 7.80 8.39
N ALA A 174 -4.73 7.15 7.91
CA ALA A 174 -5.35 7.39 6.62
C ALA A 174 -6.87 7.25 6.76
N PRO A 175 -7.68 8.02 6.02
CA PRO A 175 -9.13 7.91 6.07
C PRO A 175 -9.60 6.61 5.41
N TYR A 176 -10.31 5.77 6.15
CA TYR A 176 -10.88 4.51 5.63
C TYR A 176 -11.71 4.72 4.35
N GLN A 177 -12.47 5.82 4.25
CA GLN A 177 -13.26 6.12 3.06
C GLN A 177 -12.40 6.20 1.79
N THR A 178 -11.26 6.91 1.84
CA THR A 178 -10.36 7.04 0.68
C THR A 178 -9.64 5.73 0.39
N VAL A 179 -9.25 4.99 1.43
CA VAL A 179 -8.59 3.69 1.28
C VAL A 179 -9.55 2.67 0.67
N LEU A 180 -10.79 2.55 1.14
CA LEU A 180 -11.80 1.67 0.56
C LEU A 180 -12.12 2.04 -0.90
N ARG A 181 -12.20 3.34 -1.22
CA ARG A 181 -12.34 3.79 -2.61
C ARG A 181 -11.19 3.32 -3.49
N MET A 182 -9.95 3.43 -3.01
CA MET A 182 -8.78 2.91 -3.73
C MET A 182 -8.85 1.38 -3.90
N LEU A 183 -9.29 0.65 -2.88
CA LEU A 183 -9.43 -0.81 -2.95
C LEU A 183 -10.48 -1.25 -3.98
N SER A 184 -11.42 -0.41 -4.39
CA SER A 184 -12.33 -0.73 -5.51
C SER A 184 -11.60 -1.00 -6.83
N LEU A 185 -10.35 -0.52 -6.98
CA LEU A 185 -9.49 -0.87 -8.12
C LEU A 185 -9.09 -2.36 -8.12
N LEU A 186 -9.09 -3.03 -6.97
CA LEU A 186 -8.75 -4.45 -6.83
C LEU A 186 -9.73 -5.36 -7.54
N GLY A 187 -11.00 -4.97 -7.65
CA GLY A 187 -12.06 -5.84 -8.19
C GLY A 187 -11.81 -6.32 -9.61
N ARG A 188 -10.81 -5.75 -10.30
CA ARG A 188 -10.41 -6.08 -11.66
C ARG A 188 -8.91 -6.38 -11.78
N ASP A 189 -8.23 -6.57 -10.65
CA ASP A 189 -6.82 -6.89 -10.55
C ASP A 189 -6.62 -8.41 -10.71
N PRO A 190 -5.85 -8.87 -11.72
CA PRO A 190 -5.68 -10.29 -11.97
C PRO A 190 -4.66 -10.96 -11.04
N ASN A 191 -3.92 -10.20 -10.22
CA ASN A 191 -2.80 -10.75 -9.48
C ASN A 191 -3.20 -11.13 -8.03
N PRO A 192 -3.09 -12.43 -7.65
CA PRO A 192 -3.54 -12.90 -6.33
C PRO A 192 -2.71 -12.35 -5.16
N MET A 193 -1.48 -11.87 -5.38
CA MET A 193 -0.66 -11.28 -4.32
C MET A 193 -1.22 -9.92 -3.88
N VAL A 194 -1.77 -9.13 -4.80
CA VAL A 194 -2.40 -7.85 -4.47
C VAL A 194 -3.65 -8.08 -3.62
N TRP A 195 -4.47 -9.07 -4.00
CA TRP A 195 -5.62 -9.51 -3.19
C TRP A 195 -5.21 -10.06 -1.82
N ARG A 196 -4.08 -10.77 -1.73
CA ARG A 196 -3.54 -11.30 -0.46
C ARG A 196 -3.27 -10.19 0.55
N ALA A 197 -2.80 -9.01 0.11
CA ALA A 197 -2.59 -7.87 1.01
C ALA A 197 -3.91 -7.31 1.56
N ALA A 198 -4.97 -7.26 0.74
CA ALA A 198 -6.26 -6.74 1.18
C ALA A 198 -7.05 -7.69 2.08
N LEU A 199 -6.96 -9.00 1.80
CA LEU A 199 -7.88 -10.01 2.32
C LEU A 199 -7.98 -10.03 3.86
N PRO A 200 -6.88 -10.06 4.65
CA PRO A 200 -6.98 -10.10 6.12
C PRO A 200 -7.72 -8.89 6.70
N HIS A 201 -7.50 -7.70 6.12
CA HIS A 201 -8.14 -6.47 6.57
C HIS A 201 -9.63 -6.45 6.24
N LEU A 202 -10.00 -6.88 5.02
CA LEU A 202 -11.40 -6.95 4.61
C LEU A 202 -12.18 -7.97 5.43
N ILE A 203 -11.58 -9.13 5.74
CA ILE A 203 -12.18 -10.13 6.65
C ILE A 203 -12.36 -9.54 8.05
N MET A 204 -11.34 -8.86 8.57
CA MET A 204 -11.40 -8.21 9.89
C MET A 204 -12.54 -7.18 9.94
N LEU A 205 -12.62 -6.27 8.96
CA LEU A 205 -13.67 -5.26 8.86
C LEU A 205 -15.06 -5.90 8.78
N GLN A 206 -15.24 -6.91 7.93
CA GLN A 206 -16.52 -7.59 7.78
C GLN A 206 -16.94 -8.29 9.08
N ARG A 207 -16.00 -8.91 9.80
CA ARG A 207 -16.28 -9.54 11.11
C ARG A 207 -16.67 -8.51 12.18
N GLN A 208 -15.93 -7.40 12.26
CA GLN A 208 -16.16 -6.36 13.27
C GLN A 208 -17.44 -5.56 13.02
N LEU A 209 -17.81 -5.35 11.75
CA LEU A 209 -18.97 -4.54 11.38
C LEU A 209 -20.23 -5.38 11.12
N ARG A 210 -20.15 -6.72 11.13
CA ARG A 210 -21.23 -7.64 10.69
C ARG A 210 -22.63 -7.30 11.19
N THR A 211 -22.76 -6.91 12.45
CA THR A 211 -24.04 -6.64 13.14
C THR A 211 -24.36 -5.14 13.23
N ARG A 212 -23.50 -4.27 12.70
CA ARG A 212 -23.68 -2.81 12.69
C ARG A 212 -24.39 -2.37 11.41
N ARG A 213 -25.05 -1.21 11.45
CA ARG A 213 -25.63 -0.56 10.26
C ARG A 213 -24.57 -0.37 9.16
N ASP A 214 -23.38 0.08 9.55
CA ASP A 214 -22.23 0.25 8.64
C ASP A 214 -21.78 -1.07 7.97
N GLY A 215 -22.06 -2.21 8.60
CA GLY A 215 -21.76 -3.53 8.06
C GLY A 215 -22.61 -3.91 6.85
N VAL A 216 -23.83 -3.37 6.73
CA VAL A 216 -24.68 -3.58 5.55
C VAL A 216 -24.05 -2.90 4.34
N ALA A 217 -23.59 -1.65 4.50
CA ALA A 217 -22.90 -0.91 3.44
C ALA A 217 -21.58 -1.58 3.06
N LEU A 218 -20.78 -2.02 4.04
CA LEU A 218 -19.53 -2.75 3.76
C LEU A 218 -19.81 -4.07 3.01
N ARG A 219 -20.83 -4.83 3.43
CA ARG A 219 -21.23 -6.08 2.76
C ARG A 219 -21.60 -5.80 1.30
N SER A 220 -22.44 -4.81 1.04
CA SER A 220 -22.82 -4.42 -0.32
C SER A 220 -21.60 -4.05 -1.16
N TRP A 221 -20.71 -3.22 -0.63
CA TRP A 221 -19.49 -2.83 -1.32
C TRP A 221 -18.55 -4.02 -1.59
N LEU A 222 -18.46 -4.99 -0.68
CA LEU A 222 -17.68 -6.21 -0.89
C LEU A 222 -18.29 -7.09 -1.99
N GLN A 223 -19.63 -7.14 -2.12
CA GLN A 223 -20.29 -7.83 -3.23
C GLN A 223 -19.92 -7.18 -4.57
N ASP A 224 -19.95 -5.84 -4.64
CA ASP A 224 -19.56 -5.10 -5.83
C ASP A 224 -18.08 -5.31 -6.18
N LEU A 225 -17.21 -5.34 -5.16
CA LEU A 225 -15.78 -5.54 -5.32
C LEU A 225 -15.46 -6.90 -5.98
N VAL A 226 -16.14 -7.97 -5.60
CA VAL A 226 -15.89 -9.32 -6.11
C VAL A 226 -16.70 -9.66 -7.36
N SER A 227 -17.73 -8.88 -7.69
CA SER A 227 -18.64 -9.13 -8.82
C SER A 227 -17.95 -9.27 -10.17
N PRO A 228 -16.88 -8.51 -10.53
CA PRO A 228 -16.19 -8.72 -11.79
C PRO A 228 -15.53 -10.11 -11.91
N HIS A 229 -15.32 -10.79 -10.79
CA HIS A 229 -14.81 -12.15 -10.73
C HIS A 229 -15.91 -13.21 -10.59
N ALA A 230 -17.19 -12.86 -10.69
CA ALA A 230 -18.32 -13.78 -10.55
C ALA A 230 -18.21 -15.09 -11.36
N PRO A 231 -17.71 -15.10 -12.62
CA PRO A 231 -17.50 -16.34 -13.37
C PRO A 231 -16.46 -17.29 -12.75
N SER A 232 -15.52 -16.74 -11.98
CA SER A 232 -14.51 -17.50 -11.24
C SER A 232 -14.95 -17.90 -9.84
N ILE A 233 -15.92 -17.20 -9.22
CA ILE A 233 -16.44 -17.55 -7.87
C ILE A 233 -16.95 -18.99 -7.87
N GLY A 234 -16.42 -19.82 -6.99
CA GLY A 234 -16.75 -21.24 -6.88
C GLY A 234 -15.66 -22.03 -6.15
N PHE A 235 -15.97 -23.30 -5.90
CA PHE A 235 -15.14 -24.22 -5.10
C PHE A 235 -14.41 -25.25 -5.97
N THR A 236 -14.82 -25.42 -7.23
CA THR A 236 -14.18 -26.36 -8.14
C THR A 236 -12.90 -25.78 -8.74
N THR A 237 -11.80 -26.51 -8.57
CA THR A 237 -10.57 -26.29 -9.33
C THR A 237 -10.82 -26.65 -10.79
N ARG A 238 -10.29 -25.85 -11.71
CA ARG A 238 -10.34 -26.19 -13.14
C ARG A 238 -8.99 -26.78 -13.54
N PRO A 239 -8.94 -27.89 -14.31
CA PRO A 239 -7.68 -28.49 -14.74
C PRO A 239 -6.73 -27.51 -15.46
N GLN A 240 -7.30 -26.51 -16.15
CA GLN A 240 -6.58 -25.48 -16.90
C GLN A 240 -6.22 -24.24 -16.09
N ASP A 241 -6.55 -24.17 -14.79
CA ASP A 241 -6.19 -23.01 -13.97
C ASP A 241 -4.67 -22.95 -13.78
N THR A 242 -4.07 -21.80 -14.09
CA THR A 242 -2.72 -21.50 -13.61
C THR A 242 -2.71 -21.41 -12.07
N PRO A 243 -1.55 -21.60 -11.41
CA PRO A 243 -1.45 -21.44 -9.96
C PRO A 243 -1.97 -20.08 -9.45
N ASN A 244 -1.77 -19.02 -10.23
CA ASN A 244 -2.27 -17.69 -9.90
C ASN A 244 -3.79 -17.56 -10.02
N GLN A 245 -4.40 -18.17 -11.03
CA GLN A 245 -5.85 -18.19 -11.20
C GLN A 245 -6.53 -18.98 -10.07
N ALA A 246 -6.00 -20.16 -9.73
CA ALA A 246 -6.47 -20.95 -8.59
C ALA A 246 -6.34 -20.17 -7.27
N SER A 247 -5.19 -19.53 -7.04
CA SER A 247 -4.94 -18.71 -5.85
C SER A 247 -5.85 -17.48 -5.76
N LEU A 248 -6.18 -16.84 -6.88
CA LEU A 248 -7.10 -15.71 -6.94
C LEU A 248 -8.54 -16.16 -6.67
N ARG A 249 -8.97 -17.28 -7.28
CA ARG A 249 -10.28 -17.90 -7.09
C ARG A 249 -10.58 -18.08 -5.61
N VAL A 250 -9.67 -18.70 -4.86
CA VAL A 250 -9.86 -18.92 -3.41
C VAL A 250 -10.09 -17.61 -2.65
N LYS A 251 -9.32 -16.56 -2.95
CA LYS A 251 -9.42 -15.26 -2.26
C LYS A 251 -10.75 -14.55 -2.57
N VAL A 252 -11.11 -14.48 -3.84
CA VAL A 252 -12.36 -13.87 -4.28
C VAL A 252 -13.56 -14.67 -3.75
N THR A 253 -13.54 -16.00 -3.87
CA THR A 253 -14.60 -16.86 -3.33
C THR A 253 -14.76 -16.64 -1.82
N THR A 254 -13.65 -16.60 -1.06
CA THR A 254 -13.69 -16.34 0.40
C THR A 254 -14.43 -15.03 0.71
N LEU A 255 -14.06 -13.92 0.06
CA LEU A 255 -14.73 -12.63 0.26
C LEU A 255 -16.18 -12.65 -0.20
N ALA A 256 -16.47 -13.28 -1.35
CA ALA A 256 -17.82 -13.38 -1.87
C ALA A 256 -18.76 -14.10 -0.89
N CYS A 257 -18.31 -15.19 -0.29
CA CYS A 257 -19.11 -15.93 0.69
C CYS A 257 -19.29 -15.14 1.99
N LEU A 258 -18.24 -14.48 2.48
CA LEU A 258 -18.31 -13.60 3.66
C LEU A 258 -19.21 -12.37 3.44
N ALA A 259 -19.36 -11.95 2.20
CA ALA A 259 -20.21 -10.84 1.79
C ALA A 259 -21.64 -11.27 1.41
N ASP A 260 -22.02 -12.55 1.62
CA ASP A 260 -23.32 -13.09 1.22
C ASP A 260 -23.62 -12.94 -0.29
N HIS A 261 -22.59 -12.92 -1.13
CA HIS A 261 -22.76 -12.78 -2.57
C HIS A 261 -23.58 -13.94 -3.15
N ALA A 262 -24.63 -13.62 -3.91
CA ALA A 262 -25.63 -14.58 -4.38
C ALA A 262 -25.02 -15.78 -5.14
N VAL A 263 -24.00 -15.55 -5.97
CA VAL A 263 -23.31 -16.63 -6.69
C VAL A 263 -22.58 -17.58 -5.74
N CYS A 264 -21.90 -17.07 -4.71
CA CYS A 264 -21.30 -17.96 -3.71
C CYS A 264 -22.40 -18.73 -2.96
N GLN A 265 -23.42 -18.03 -2.45
CA GLN A 265 -24.49 -18.65 -1.67
C GLN A 265 -25.16 -19.82 -2.44
N ARG A 266 -25.44 -19.64 -3.73
CA ARG A 266 -25.97 -20.73 -4.58
C ARG A 266 -24.99 -21.89 -4.73
N LYS A 267 -23.71 -21.61 -5.02
CA LYS A 267 -22.68 -22.65 -5.23
C LYS A 267 -22.36 -23.40 -3.95
N ALA A 268 -22.26 -22.72 -2.81
CA ALA A 268 -21.99 -23.32 -1.51
C ALA A 268 -23.14 -24.24 -1.08
N LYS A 269 -24.39 -23.80 -1.23
CA LYS A 269 -25.56 -24.64 -0.95
C LYS A 269 -25.62 -25.86 -1.87
N LYS A 270 -25.27 -25.72 -3.16
CA LYS A 270 -25.21 -26.85 -4.10
C LYS A 270 -24.13 -27.86 -3.69
N ALA A 271 -22.92 -27.38 -3.40
CA ALA A 271 -21.80 -28.20 -2.94
C ALA A 271 -22.15 -28.98 -1.67
N LEU A 272 -22.73 -28.30 -0.67
CA LEU A 272 -23.15 -28.94 0.58
C LEU A 272 -24.21 -30.03 0.34
N LYS A 273 -25.20 -29.78 -0.52
CA LYS A 273 -26.21 -30.80 -0.87
C LYS A 273 -25.58 -32.04 -1.53
N GLN A 274 -24.61 -31.84 -2.41
CA GLN A 274 -23.90 -32.94 -3.09
C GLN A 274 -23.06 -33.75 -2.08
N PHE A 275 -22.38 -33.06 -1.16
CA PHE A 275 -21.64 -33.69 -0.07
C PHE A 275 -22.55 -34.53 0.83
N MET A 276 -23.68 -33.98 1.27
CA MET A 276 -24.67 -34.70 2.07
C MET A 276 -25.28 -35.91 1.35
N ALA A 277 -25.27 -35.92 0.01
CA ALA A 277 -25.70 -37.04 -0.82
C ALA A 277 -24.59 -38.09 -1.09
N GLY A 278 -23.42 -37.95 -0.45
CA GLY A 278 -22.31 -38.90 -0.54
C GLY A 278 -21.20 -38.53 -1.53
N ASN A 279 -21.30 -37.41 -2.24
CA ASN A 279 -20.23 -36.94 -3.12
C ASN A 279 -19.20 -36.09 -2.33
N THR A 280 -18.17 -36.75 -1.80
CA THR A 280 -17.13 -36.10 -0.98
C THR A 280 -16.26 -35.10 -1.75
N ASP A 281 -16.19 -35.22 -3.08
CA ASP A 281 -15.38 -34.34 -3.95
C ASP A 281 -16.07 -32.99 -4.25
N ALA A 282 -17.28 -32.80 -3.74
CA ALA A 282 -18.07 -31.59 -3.96
C ALA A 282 -17.65 -30.39 -3.09
N MET A 283 -16.86 -30.60 -2.03
CA MET A 283 -16.40 -29.56 -1.09
C MET A 283 -14.95 -29.16 -1.31
#